data_AF-A0A1F6X0U5-F1
#
_entry.id   AF-A0A1F6X0U5-F1
#
_cell.length_a   1.000
_cell.length_b   1.000
_cell.length_c   1.000
_cell.angle_alpha   90.00
_cell.angle_beta   90.00
_cell.angle_gamma   90.00
#
_symmetry.space_group_name_H-M   'P 1'
#
loop_
_entity.id
_entity.type
_entity.pdbx_description
1 polymer ?
#
loop_
_entity_poly.entity_id
_entity_poly.type
_entity_poly.pdbx_seq_one_letter_code
_entity_poly.pdbx_strand_id
1 'polypeptide(L)' 'MSVRMRHTRAHTKNRRSHHALKGPAVSKCSNCSESHIRHKACLKCGSYRGRQVIDVVKKLKKKQQRIKEKEKQQQ' A
#
# COMPACT_ATOMS: atom_id res chain seq x y z
N MET A 1 -31.87 -9.09 -34.31
CA MET A 1 -30.73 -9.74 -33.62
C MET A 1 -29.44 -9.09 -34.09
N SER A 2 -28.78 -8.27 -33.28
CA SER A 2 -27.49 -7.69 -33.69
C SER A 2 -26.40 -8.75 -33.56
N VAL A 3 -26.01 -9.36 -34.67
CA VAL A 3 -24.85 -10.26 -34.71
C VAL A 3 -23.60 -9.41 -34.50
N ARG A 4 -23.06 -9.44 -33.28
CA ARG A 4 -21.84 -8.71 -32.95
C ARG A 4 -20.65 -9.46 -33.53
N MET A 5 -20.14 -9.00 -34.66
CA MET A 5 -18.92 -9.54 -35.26
C MET A 5 -17.70 -9.37 -34.34
N ARG A 6 -16.75 -10.32 -34.44
CA ARG A 6 -15.53 -10.30 -33.65
C ARG A 6 -14.66 -9.09 -34.04
N HIS A 7 -14.29 -8.28 -33.05
CA HIS A 7 -13.35 -7.18 -33.28
C HIS A 7 -11.97 -7.71 -33.72
N THR A 8 -11.37 -7.01 -34.69
CA THR A 8 -10.02 -7.32 -35.15
C THR A 8 -8.98 -7.10 -34.03
N ARG A 9 -7.83 -7.78 -34.13
CA ARG A 9 -6.73 -7.63 -33.17
C ARG A 9 -6.23 -6.18 -33.12
N ALA A 10 -6.22 -5.48 -34.26
CA ALA A 10 -5.84 -4.07 -34.36
C ALA A 10 -6.78 -3.17 -33.55
N HIS A 11 -8.10 -3.29 -33.72
CA HIS A 11 -9.07 -2.51 -32.93
C HIS A 11 -8.92 -2.75 -31.42
N THR A 12 -8.70 -4.01 -31.02
CA THR A 12 -8.52 -4.35 -29.61
C THR A 12 -7.24 -3.74 -29.05
N LYS A 13 -6.13 -3.76 -29.80
CA LYS A 13 -4.85 -3.17 -29.40
C LYS A 13 -4.92 -1.63 -29.34
N ASN A 14 -5.55 -0.99 -30.31
CA ASN A 14 -5.75 0.46 -30.32
C ASN A 14 -6.60 0.94 -29.14
N ARG A 15 -7.64 0.18 -28.76
CA ARG A 15 -8.39 0.49 -27.55
C ARG A 15 -7.53 0.37 -26.29
N ARG A 16 -6.68 -0.66 -26.21
CA ARG A 16 -5.83 -0.94 -25.05
C ARG A 16 -4.59 -0.06 -24.95
N SER A 17 -4.22 0.71 -25.98
CA SER A 17 -3.02 1.56 -25.97
C SER A 17 -3.05 2.60 -24.84
N HIS A 18 -4.23 3.06 -24.44
CA HIS A 18 -4.41 4.06 -23.39
C HIS A 18 -4.60 3.46 -21.98
N HIS A 19 -4.65 2.13 -21.84
CA HIS A 19 -4.91 1.46 -20.55
C HIS A 19 -3.64 1.22 -19.71
N ALA A 20 -2.55 1.93 -20.00
CA ALA A 20 -1.31 1.80 -19.24
C ALA A 20 -1.46 2.35 -17.82
N LEU A 21 -1.04 1.58 -16.82
CA LEU A 21 -1.00 2.02 -15.42
C LEU A 21 0.25 2.88 -15.17
N LYS A 22 0.10 3.96 -14.40
CA LYS A 22 1.21 4.79 -13.93
C LYS A 22 1.55 4.46 -12.48
N GLY A 23 2.84 4.38 -12.18
CA GLY A 23 3.32 4.15 -10.82
C GLY A 23 3.05 5.34 -9.88
N PRO A 24 2.91 5.09 -8.56
CA PRO A 24 2.74 6.16 -7.59
C PRO A 24 4.04 6.95 -7.35
N ALA A 25 3.89 8.22 -6.98
CA ALA A 25 5.02 9.06 -6.59
C ALA A 25 5.56 8.69 -5.20
N VAL A 26 6.80 8.22 -5.15
CA VAL A 26 7.52 7.85 -3.92
C VAL A 26 8.63 8.84 -3.61
N SER A 27 8.77 9.18 -2.33
CA SER A 27 9.81 10.06 -1.78
C SER A 27 10.56 9.38 -0.64
N LYS A 28 11.77 9.83 -0.32
CA LYS A 28 12.54 9.34 0.83
C LYS A 28 12.09 10.01 2.12
N CYS A 29 11.91 9.24 3.19
CA CYS A 29 11.57 9.74 4.52
C CYS A 29 12.82 10.32 5.20
N SER A 30 12.70 11.49 5.83
CA SER A 30 13.81 12.15 6.54
C SER A 30 14.29 11.41 7.79
N ASN A 31 13.42 10.64 8.45
CA ASN A 31 13.71 10.06 9.76
C ASN A 31 14.27 8.62 9.68
N CYS A 32 13.88 7.86 8.66
CA CYS A 32 14.23 6.45 8.53
C CYS A 32 14.76 6.07 7.15
N SER A 33 14.95 7.05 6.25
CA SER A 33 15.47 6.88 4.88
C SER A 33 14.67 5.93 3.97
N GLU A 34 13.56 5.38 4.44
CA GLU A 34 12.67 4.51 3.66
C GLU A 34 11.93 5.29 2.56
N SER A 35 11.55 4.60 1.50
CA SER A 35 10.56 5.11 0.54
C SER A 35 9.18 5.19 1.18
N HIS A 36 8.50 6.30 0.95
CA HIS A 36 7.12 6.52 1.39
C HIS A 36 6.36 7.30 0.32
N ILE A 37 5.03 7.18 0.34
CA ILE A 37 4.17 7.93 -0.55
C ILE A 37 4.18 9.40 -0.13
N ARG A 38 4.34 10.30 -1.11
CA ARG A 38 4.32 11.74 -0.89
C ARG A 38 3.02 12.16 -0.17
N HIS A 39 3.12 13.09 0.79
CA HIS A 39 2.02 13.60 1.62
C HIS A 39 1.33 12.59 2.55
N LYS A 40 1.85 11.37 2.71
CA LYS A 40 1.37 10.41 3.71
C LYS A 40 2.38 10.26 4.86
N ALA A 41 1.89 9.86 6.03
CA ALA A 41 2.78 9.46 7.13
C ALA A 41 3.56 8.20 6.73
N CYS A 42 4.82 8.10 7.17
CA CYS A 42 5.62 6.91 6.93
C CYS A 42 5.04 5.74 7.73
N LEU A 43 4.79 4.61 7.06
CA LEU A 43 4.22 3.41 7.71
C LEU A 43 5.21 2.72 8.66
N LYS A 44 6.51 2.94 8.46
CA LYS A 44 7.56 2.28 9.23
C LYS A 44 7.88 3.04 10.53
N CYS A 45 8.19 4.33 10.43
CA CYS A 45 8.52 5.15 11.59
C CYS A 45 7.31 5.90 12.18
N GLY A 46 6.15 5.88 11.50
CA GLY A 46 4.94 6.53 12.00
C GLY A 46 5.00 8.06 12.00
N SER A 47 6.05 8.66 11.43
CA SER A 47 6.24 10.10 11.43
C SER A 47 5.73 10.77 10.16
N TYR A 48 5.26 12.02 10.33
CA TYR A 48 4.89 12.93 9.26
C TYR A 48 5.37 14.34 9.63
N ARG A 49 6.14 14.98 8.74
CA ARG A 49 6.66 16.34 8.95
C ARG A 49 7.37 16.52 10.31
N GLY A 50 8.23 15.57 10.69
CA GLY A 50 9.01 15.64 11.93
C GLY A 50 8.24 15.33 13.21
N ARG A 51 6.92 15.10 13.16
CA ARG A 51 6.11 14.69 14.31
C ARG A 51 5.78 13.19 14.24
N GLN A 52 5.80 12.51 15.38
CA GLN A 52 5.33 11.13 15.48
C GLN A 52 3.79 11.14 15.54
N VAL A 53 3.15 10.68 14.47
CA VAL A 53 1.68 10.64 14.34
C VAL A 53 1.14 9.26 14.69
N ILE A 54 1.94 8.21 14.45
CA ILE A 54 1.58 6.83 14.73
C ILE A 54 2.58 6.25 15.73
N ASP A 55 2.09 5.90 16.92
CA ASP A 55 2.87 5.13 17.88
C ASP A 55 2.96 3.66 17.47
N VAL A 56 3.85 3.38 16.51
CA VAL A 56 4.10 2.03 15.99
C VAL A 56 4.54 1.10 17.13
N VAL A 57 5.35 1.59 18.07
CA VAL A 57 5.85 0.84 19.23
C VAL A 57 4.71 0.37 20.15
N LYS A 58 3.74 1.25 20.46
CA LYS A 58 2.61 0.92 21.35
C LYS A 58 1.70 -0.15 20.72
N LYS A 59 1.48 -0.07 19.41
CA LYS A 59 0.68 -1.05 18.67
C LYS A 59 1.35 -2.42 18.62
N LEU A 60 2.67 -2.48 18.40
CA LEU A 60 3.42 -3.74 18.38
C LEU A 60 3.37 -4.46 19.73
N LYS A 61 3.61 -3.74 20.84
CA LYS A 61 3.54 -4.30 22.20
C LYS A 61 2.17 -4.90 22.50
N LYS A 62 1.09 -4.18 22.19
CA LYS A 62 -0.30 -4.66 22.38
C LYS A 62 -0.60 -5.91 21.55
N LYS A 63 -0.05 -6.00 20.33
CA LYS A 63 -0.21 -7.19 19.47
C LYS A 63 0.53 -8.40 20.05
N GLN A 64 1.76 -8.22 20.53
CA GLN A 64 2.54 -9.28 21.16
C GLN A 64 1.86 -9.81 22.43
N GLN A 65 1.30 -8.93 23.26
CA GLN A 65 0.54 -9.33 24.46
C GLN A 65 -0.66 -10.22 24.10
N ARG A 66 -1.44 -9.81 23.10
CA ARG A 66 -2.58 -10.61 22.61
C ARG A 66 -2.19 -11.97 22.03
N ILE A 67 -1.04 -12.06 21.36
CA ILE A 67 -0.54 -13.34 20.82
C ILE A 67 -0.15 -14.27 21.99
N LYS A 68 0.61 -13.75 22.96
CA LYS A 68 1.02 -14.50 24.16
C LYS A 68 -0.17 -14.98 25.00
N GLU A 69 -1.21 -14.15 25.13
CA GLU A 69 -2.45 -14.51 25.82
C GLU A 69 -3.17 -15.67 25.12
N LYS A 70 -3.21 -15.67 23.78
CA LYS A 70 -3.82 -16.75 23.00
C LYS A 70 -3.03 -18.06 23.07
N GLU A 71 -1.70 -17.99 22.99
CA GLU A 71 -0.82 -19.16 23.13
C GLU A 71 -0.97 -19.80 24.52
N LYS A 72 -1.05 -18.97 25.57
CA LYS A 72 -1.32 -19.44 26.95
C LYS A 72 -2.72 -20.03 27.15
N GLN A 73 -3.69 -19.66 26.32
CA GLN A 73 -5.05 -20.22 26.38
C GLN A 73 -5.18 -21.54 25.60
N GLN A 74 -4.23 -21.83 24.70
CA GLN A 74 -4.21 -23.07 23.90
C GLN A 74 -3.38 -24.18 24.53
N GLN A 75 -2.51 -23.85 25.49
CA GLN A 75 -1.82 -24.79 26.37
C GLN A 75 -2.73 -25.15 27.55
#